data_AF-A0A3S0JY21-F1
#
_entry.id   AF-A0A3S0JY21-F1
#
_cell.length_a   1.000
_cell.length_b   1.000
_cell.length_c   1.000
_cell.angle_alpha   90.00
_cell.angle_beta   90.00
_cell.angle_gamma   90.00
#
_symmetry.space_group_name_H-M   'P 1'
#
loop_
_entity.id
_entity.type
_entity.pdbx_description
1 polymer ?
#
loop_
_entity_poly.entity_id
_entity_poly.type
_entity_poly.pdbx_seq_one_letter_code
_entity_poly.pdbx_strand_id
1 'polypeptide(L)'
;MIIESLQVEKYCAESNNFTLKINFKRILSIKQLTKIKEVEKSIELSSKCVLVRDTKLDTIIHFYREKNYCLVTNAGTINQGILSLENILGRIEDE
;
A
#
# COMPACT_ATOMS: atom_id res chain seq x y z
N MET A 1 -3.12 -1.31 -18.46
CA MET A 1 -4.01 -2.19 -17.65
C MET A 1 -4.64 -1.31 -16.58
N ILE A 2 -5.95 -1.38 -16.37
CA ILE A 2 -6.68 -0.46 -15.46
C ILE A 2 -6.48 -0.98 -14.03
N ILE A 3 -5.79 -0.22 -13.18
CA ILE A 3 -5.86 -0.43 -11.73
C ILE A 3 -7.34 -0.36 -11.37
N GLU A 4 -7.95 -1.48 -10.98
CA GLU A 4 -9.33 -1.47 -10.48
C GLU A 4 -9.44 -0.39 -9.40
N SER A 5 -10.49 0.43 -9.45
CA SER A 5 -10.64 1.61 -8.60
C SER A 5 -10.30 1.29 -7.13
N LEU A 6 -9.20 1.85 -6.60
CA LEU A 6 -8.85 1.78 -5.20
C LEU A 6 -10.00 2.38 -4.37
N GLN A 7 -10.44 1.67 -3.33
CA GLN A 7 -11.56 2.10 -2.50
C GLN A 7 -11.10 2.28 -1.06
N VAL A 8 -11.19 3.50 -0.54
CA VAL A 8 -11.00 3.78 0.88
C VAL A 8 -12.22 3.22 1.64
N GLU A 9 -12.01 2.21 2.50
CA GLU A 9 -13.07 1.61 3.30
C GLU A 9 -13.26 2.33 4.64
N LYS A 10 -12.15 2.74 5.27
CA LYS A 10 -12.11 3.40 6.57
C LYS A 10 -10.92 4.34 6.63
N TYR A 11 -11.02 5.38 7.44
CA TYR A 11 -9.88 6.22 7.78
C TYR A 11 -9.96 6.72 9.23
N CYS A 12 -8.80 7.02 9.80
CA CYS A 12 -8.61 7.76 11.04
C CYS A 12 -7.70 8.95 10.77
N ALA A 13 -7.93 10.07 11.44
CA ALA A 13 -7.09 11.25 11.35
C ALA A 13 -6.49 11.57 12.72
N GLU A 14 -5.17 11.67 12.80
CA GLU A 14 -4.43 12.08 13.99
C GLU A 14 -3.42 13.16 13.58
N SER A 15 -3.55 14.37 14.15
CA SER A 15 -2.58 15.47 13.99
C SER A 15 -2.08 15.68 12.55
N ASN A 16 -2.97 16.03 11.63
CA ASN A 16 -2.71 16.24 10.18
C ASN A 16 -2.24 15.00 9.39
N ASN A 17 -2.23 13.82 10.01
CA ASN A 17 -1.93 12.56 9.34
C ASN A 17 -3.14 11.65 9.29
N PHE A 18 -3.24 10.87 8.23
CA PHE A 18 -4.30 9.91 8.00
C PHE A 18 -3.76 8.48 8.04
N THR A 19 -4.55 7.61 8.66
CA THR A 19 -4.45 6.17 8.50
C THR A 19 -5.66 5.70 7.69
N LEU A 20 -5.42 5.09 6.53
CA LEU A 20 -6.42 4.64 5.58
C LEU A 20 -6.40 3.12 5.48
N LYS A 21 -7.57 2.51 5.48
CA LYS A 21 -7.74 1.13 5.00
C LYS A 21 -8.21 1.19 3.56
N ILE A 22 -7.36 0.79 2.62
CA ILE A 22 -7.65 0.86 1.19
C ILE A 22 -7.80 -0.55 0.64
N ASN A 23 -8.97 -0.82 0.07
CA ASN A 23 -9.28 -2.05 -0.65
C ASN A 23 -8.90 -1.87 -2.13
N PHE A 24 -8.10 -2.80 -2.64
CA PHE A 24 -7.66 -2.82 -4.03
C PHE A 24 -8.25 -4.02 -4.80
N LYS A 25 -9.36 -4.59 -4.27
CA LYS A 25 -10.29 -5.57 -4.86
C LYS A 25 -9.72 -6.93 -5.28
N ARG A 26 -8.41 -7.12 -5.18
CA ARG A 26 -7.71 -8.40 -5.42
C ARG A 26 -6.79 -8.74 -4.25
N ILE A 27 -6.42 -10.01 -4.11
CA ILE A 27 -5.35 -10.43 -3.19
C ILE A 27 -4.03 -10.43 -3.97
N LEU A 28 -2.98 -9.82 -3.42
CA LEU A 28 -1.65 -9.84 -4.06
C LEU A 28 -1.07 -11.26 -4.03
N SER A 29 -0.56 -11.71 -5.17
CA SER A 29 0.14 -12.98 -5.25
C SER A 29 1.47 -12.94 -4.46
N ILE A 30 2.00 -14.12 -4.14
CA ILE A 30 3.33 -14.23 -3.52
C ILE A 30 4.39 -13.55 -4.39
N LYS A 31 4.31 -13.73 -5.72
CA LYS A 31 5.24 -13.09 -6.67
C LYS A 31 5.20 -11.57 -6.57
N GLN A 32 4.00 -10.99 -6.52
CA GLN A 32 3.83 -9.54 -6.38
C GLN A 32 4.39 -9.02 -5.06
N LEU A 33 4.15 -9.71 -3.94
CA LEU A 33 4.73 -9.33 -2.65
C LEU A 33 6.26 -9.45 -2.63
N THR A 34 6.82 -10.49 -3.25
CA THR A 34 8.28 -10.63 -3.41
C THR A 34 8.82 -9.47 -4.24
N LYS A 35 8.18 -9.12 -5.35
CA LYS A 35 8.58 -7.98 -6.20
C LYS A 35 8.53 -6.66 -5.43
N ILE A 36 7.51 -6.42 -4.61
CA ILE A 36 7.45 -5.26 -3.70
C ILE A 36 8.71 -5.21 -2.83
N LYS A 37 9.15 -6.37 -2.29
CA LYS A 37 10.35 -6.41 -1.45
C LYS A 37 11.65 -6.08 -2.20
N GLU A 38 11.70 -6.41 -3.49
CA GLU A 38 12.86 -6.20 -4.35
C GLU A 38 12.94 -4.75 -4.85
N VAL A 39 11.81 -4.17 -5.26
CA VAL A 39 11.77 -2.84 -5.90
C VAL A 39 11.63 -1.70 -4.88
N GLU A 40 11.06 -1.97 -3.72
CA GLU A 40 10.90 -0.98 -2.66
C GLU A 40 11.81 -1.28 -1.47
N LYS A 41 12.27 -0.22 -0.79
CA LYS A 41 12.89 -0.36 0.53
C LYS A 41 11.81 -0.81 1.52
N SER A 42 11.73 -2.12 1.72
CA SER A 42 10.69 -2.78 2.51
C SER A 42 11.25 -3.42 3.78
N ILE A 43 10.36 -3.65 4.75
CA ILE A 43 10.63 -4.40 5.98
C ILE A 43 9.60 -5.52 6.06
N GLU A 44 10.05 -6.76 6.17
CA GLU A 44 9.16 -7.88 6.48
C GLU A 44 8.93 -7.95 7.99
N LEU A 45 7.71 -7.65 8.43
CA LEU A 45 7.35 -7.80 9.84
C LEU A 45 6.99 -9.25 10.19
N SER A 46 6.45 -9.99 9.21
CA SER A 46 6.12 -11.42 9.33
C SER A 46 5.94 -12.02 7.94
N SER A 47 5.84 -13.35 7.87
CA SER A 47 5.54 -14.08 6.63
C SER A 47 4.21 -13.69 5.95
N LYS A 48 3.37 -12.88 6.62
CA LYS A 48 2.07 -12.41 6.14
C LYS A 48 2.01 -10.91 5.87
N CYS A 49 3.03 -10.14 6.23
CA CYS A 49 2.98 -8.68 6.16
C CYS A 49 4.32 -8.06 5.76
N VAL A 50 4.26 -7.18 4.76
CA VAL A 50 5.39 -6.39 4.27
C VAL A 50 5.07 -4.92 4.45
N LEU A 51 6.00 -4.17 5.04
CA LEU A 51 5.93 -2.72 5.16
C LEU A 51 6.78 -2.08 4.09
N VAL A 52 6.25 -1.04 3.46
CA VAL A 52 6.96 -0.21 2.50
C VAL A 52 6.83 1.25 2.93
N ARG A 53 7.93 2.00 2.87
CA ARG A 53 7.89 3.46 3.06
C ARG A 53 8.06 4.15 1.72
N ASP A 54 7.03 4.88 1.30
CA ASP A 54 7.18 5.88 0.26
C ASP A 54 7.85 7.12 0.87
N THR A 55 9.16 7.24 0.65
CA THR A 55 9.96 8.33 1.23
C THR A 55 9.68 9.70 0.61
N LYS A 56 9.06 9.76 -0.59
CA LYS A 56 8.73 11.05 -1.22
C LYS A 56 7.51 11.69 -0.59
N LEU A 57 6.55 10.86 -0.21
CA LEU A 57 5.28 11.27 0.39
C LEU A 57 5.22 10.95 1.89
N ASP A 58 6.35 10.58 2.49
CA ASP A 58 6.47 10.15 3.89
C ASP A 58 5.34 9.21 4.36
N THR A 59 4.91 8.28 3.50
CA THR A 59 3.75 7.42 3.75
C THR A 59 4.22 5.98 3.95
N ILE A 60 3.59 5.26 4.90
CA ILE A 60 3.92 3.85 5.17
C ILE A 60 2.75 2.98 4.71
N ILE A 61 3.05 1.91 3.98
CA ILE A 61 2.06 1.00 3.41
C ILE A 61 2.31 -0.41 3.91
N HIS A 62 1.29 -1.02 4.50
CA HIS A 62 1.29 -2.37 5.02
C HIS A 62 0.55 -3.28 4.02
N PHE A 63 1.30 -4.08 3.30
CA PHE A 63 0.76 -5.11 2.42
C PHE A 63 0.57 -6.41 3.17
N TYR A 64 -0.58 -7.05 2.97
CA TYR A 64 -0.95 -8.31 3.62
C TYR A 64 -1.16 -9.42 2.58
N ARG A 65 -0.53 -10.57 2.77
CA ARG A 65 -0.54 -11.70 1.81
C ARG A 65 -1.91 -12.32 1.53
N GLU A 66 -2.80 -12.29 2.50
CA GLU A 66 -4.09 -13.01 2.44
C GLU A 66 -5.27 -12.04 2.49
N LYS A 67 -5.04 -10.75 2.22
CA LYS A 67 -6.08 -9.72 2.28
C LYS A 67 -6.15 -8.98 0.94
N ASN A 68 -7.34 -8.46 0.66
CA ASN A 68 -7.64 -7.59 -0.48
C ASN A 68 -7.51 -6.10 -0.14
N TYR A 69 -6.83 -5.79 0.96
CA TYR A 69 -6.64 -4.42 1.42
C TYR A 69 -5.22 -4.24 1.97
N CYS A 70 -4.80 -2.98 2.03
CA CYS A 70 -3.62 -2.54 2.77
C CYS A 70 -4.01 -1.51 3.83
N LEU A 71 -3.10 -1.27 4.76
CA LEU A 71 -3.15 -0.09 5.62
C LEU A 71 -2.12 0.92 5.11
N VAL A 72 -2.56 2.15 4.89
CA VAL A 72 -1.71 3.27 4.53
C VAL A 72 -1.69 4.22 5.73
N THR A 73 -0.54 4.46 6.32
CA THR A 73 -0.39 5.30 7.52
C THR A 73 0.54 6.48 7.23
N ASN A 74 0.45 7.52 8.07
CA ASN A 74 1.26 8.74 7.95
C ASN A 74 1.03 9.53 6.65
N ALA A 75 -0.09 9.32 5.96
CA ALA A 75 -0.42 10.11 4.77
C ALA A 75 -0.91 11.50 5.19
N GLY A 76 -0.35 12.57 4.65
CA GLY A 76 -0.79 13.94 4.97
C GLY A 76 -2.20 14.29 4.45
N THR A 77 -2.68 13.56 3.44
CA THR A 77 -4.06 13.62 2.94
C THR A 77 -4.52 12.24 2.48
N ILE A 78 -5.84 12.05 2.31
CA ILE A 78 -6.39 10.83 1.70
C ILE A 78 -5.80 10.60 0.30
N ASN A 79 -5.75 11.63 -0.54
CA ASN A 79 -5.23 11.53 -1.91
C ASN A 79 -3.74 11.17 -1.95
N GLN A 80 -2.95 11.71 -1.01
CA GLN A 80 -1.54 11.34 -0.87
C GLN A 80 -1.37 9.86 -0.56
N GLY A 81 -2.20 9.31 0.34
CA GLY A 81 -2.15 7.88 0.67
C GLY A 81 -2.56 6.98 -0.50
N ILE A 82 -3.57 7.39 -1.28
CA ILE A 82 -3.95 6.71 -2.52
C ILE A 82 -2.81 6.75 -3.53
N LEU A 83 -2.22 7.94 -3.77
CA LEU A 83 -1.14 8.14 -4.73
C LEU A 83 0.12 7.31 -4.39
N SER A 84 0.51 7.25 -3.11
CA SER A 84 1.62 6.37 -2.67
C SER A 84 1.34 4.91 -3.00
N LEU A 85 0.10 4.44 -2.80
CA LEU A 85 -0.27 3.06 -3.11
C LEU A 85 -0.25 2.81 -4.62
N GLU A 86 -0.83 3.70 -5.43
CA GLU A 86 -0.82 3.60 -6.89
C GLU A 86 0.60 3.56 -7.45
N ASN A 87 1.50 4.39 -6.94
CA ASN A 87 2.89 4.41 -7.37
C ASN A 87 3.61 3.08 -7.13
N ILE A 88 3.36 2.42 -5.99
CA ILE A 88 3.96 1.12 -5.69
C ILE A 88 3.32 0.03 -6.56
N LEU A 89 1.98 0.02 -6.66
CA LEU A 89 1.27 -0.96 -7.47
C LEU A 89 1.66 -0.87 -8.95
N GLY A 90 1.81 0.35 -9.49
CA GLY A 90 2.22 0.58 -10.87
C GLY A 90 3.62 0.03 -11.20
N ARG A 91 4.53 -0.08 -10.22
CA ARG A 91 5.88 -0.66 -10.41
C ARG A 91 5.90 -2.19 -10.42
N ILE A 92 4.84 -2.81 -9.91
CA ILE A 92 4.73 -4.28 -9.84
C ILE A 92 3.80 -4.86 -10.90
N GLU A 93 3.02 -4.03 -11.60
CA GLU A 93 2.01 -4.43 -12.60
C GLU A 93 2.56 -4.81 -13.99
N ASP A 94 3.88 -4.79 -14.19
CA ASP A 94 4.52 -5.14 -15.49
C ASP A 94 4.60 -6.65 -15.83
N GLU A 95 3.78 -7.54 -15.23
CA GLU A 95 3.58 -8.93 -15.70
C GLU A 95 2.14 -9.44 -15.50
#